data_AF-A0A5R9G3U7-F1
#
_entry.id   AF-A0A5R9G3U7-F1
#
_cell.length_a   1.000
_cell.length_b   1.000
_cell.length_c   1.000
_cell.angle_alpha   90.00
_cell.angle_beta   90.00
_cell.angle_gamma   90.00
#
_symmetry.space_group_name_H-M   'P 1'
#
loop_
_entity.id
_entity.type
_entity.pdbx_description
1 polymer ?
#
loop_
_entity_poly.entity_id
_entity_poly.type
_entity_poly.pdbx_seq_one_letter_code
_entity_poly.pdbx_strand_id
1 'polypeptide(L)' 'MDRIAEWLRGEFQVQTLSYEEKLAHGLVFRGVSRGGEVVFLVPESQHVWMRKAVRQEWKPTGIKVPDRVMR' A
#
# COMPACT_ATOMS: atom_id res chain seq x y z
N MET A 1 -6.67 9.80 3.89
CA MET A 1 -5.81 8.66 4.27
C MET A 1 -6.59 7.35 4.22
N ASP A 2 -7.77 7.28 4.83
CA ASP A 2 -8.61 6.06 4.81
C ASP A 2 -9.00 5.59 3.40
N ARG A 3 -9.32 6.49 2.48
CA ARG A 3 -9.66 6.13 1.08
C ARG A 3 -8.58 5.33 0.36
N ILE A 4 -7.31 5.69 0.54
CA ILE A 4 -6.19 4.97 -0.09
C ILE A 4 -6.07 3.58 0.55
N ALA A 5 -6.20 3.48 1.87
CA ALA A 5 -6.15 2.20 2.57
C ALA A 5 -7.33 1.29 2.17
N GLU A 6 -8.55 1.80 2.10
CA GLU A 6 -9.73 1.05 1.65
C GLU A 6 -9.58 0.56 0.21
N TRP A 7 -9.11 1.44 -0.68
CA TRP A 7 -8.87 1.08 -2.08
C TRP A 7 -7.77 0.01 -2.20
N LEU A 8 -6.65 0.16 -1.49
CA LEU A 8 -5.57 -0.83 -1.46
C LEU A 8 -6.05 -2.19 -0.91
N ARG A 9 -6.94 -2.20 0.10
CA ARG A 9 -7.54 -3.45 0.61
C ARG A 9 -8.33 -4.18 -0.46
N GLY A 10 -9.13 -3.44 -1.23
CA GLY A 10 -9.89 -4.01 -2.34
C GLY A 10 -8.99 -4.53 -3.46
N GLU A 11 -8.07 -3.69 -3.92
CA GLU A 11 -7.18 -3.98 -5.05
C GLU A 11 -6.26 -5.19 -4.79
N PHE A 12 -5.71 -5.30 -3.58
CA PHE A 12 -4.75 -6.34 -3.22
C PHE A 12 -5.32 -7.44 -2.31
N GLN A 13 -6.65 -7.47 -2.12
CA GLN A 13 -7.36 -8.45 -1.27
C GLN A 13 -6.75 -8.58 0.14
N VAL A 14 -6.45 -7.45 0.75
CA VAL A 14 -5.83 -7.38 2.09
C VAL A 14 -6.92 -7.37 3.15
N GLN A 15 -6.80 -8.24 4.16
CA GLN A 15 -7.84 -8.41 5.18
C GLN A 15 -7.93 -7.17 6.07
N THR A 16 -6.77 -6.72 6.56
CA THR A 16 -6.62 -5.52 7.37
C THR A 16 -5.56 -4.63 6.74
N LEU A 17 -5.79 -3.32 6.70
CA LEU A 17 -4.78 -2.38 6.25
C LEU A 17 -5.02 -1.05 6.97
N SER A 18 -3.97 -0.50 7.55
CA SER A 18 -3.99 0.80 8.21
C SER A 18 -2.84 1.65 7.70
N TYR A 19 -3.06 2.97 7.68
CA TYR A 19 -1.97 3.92 7.51
C TYR A 19 -0.98 3.77 8.67
N GLU A 20 0.31 3.74 8.35
CA GLU A 20 1.39 3.64 9.32
C GLU A 20 2.08 5.00 9.50
N GLU A 21 2.68 5.52 8.43
CA GLU A 21 3.44 6.77 8.47
C GLU A 21 3.57 7.44 7.09
N LYS A 22 4.00 8.70 7.10
CA LYS A 22 4.38 9.45 5.91
C LYS A 22 5.89 9.60 5.91
N LEU A 23 6.53 9.03 4.89
CA LEU A 23 7.94 9.19 4.61
C LEU A 23 8.17 10.38 3.66
N ALA A 24 9.42 10.81 3.54
CA ALA A 24 9.82 11.85 2.58
C ALA A 24 9.40 11.55 1.13
N HIS A 25 9.20 10.27 0.80
CA HIS A 25 8.92 9.82 -0.55
C HIS A 25 7.52 9.21 -0.74
N GLY A 26 6.64 9.25 0.26
CA GLY A 26 5.30 8.68 0.11
C GLY A 26 4.60 8.29 1.41
N LEU A 27 3.45 7.65 1.26
CA LEU A 27 2.61 7.14 2.34
C LEU A 27 2.84 5.65 2.53
N VAL A 28 2.98 5.21 3.77
CA VAL A 28 3.17 3.80 4.13
C VAL A 28 1.89 3.26 4.76
N PHE A 29 1.50 2.06 4.33
CA PHE A 29 0.37 1.33 4.86
C PHE A 29 0.79 -0.09 5.23
N ARG A 30 0.35 -0.58 6.38
CA ARG A 30 0.67 -1.92 6.86
C ARG A 30 -0.59 -2.70 7.13
N GLY A 31 -0.53 -4.00 6.83
CA GLY A 31 -1.70 -4.85 6.90
C GLY A 31 -1.37 -6.33 6.85
N VAL A 32 -2.42 -7.14 6.88
CA VAL A 32 -2.32 -8.59 6.82
C VAL A 32 -3.09 -9.11 5.60
N SER A 33 -2.39 -9.87 4.76
CA SER A 33 -2.96 -10.63 3.66
C SER A 33 -3.05 -12.11 4.03
N ARG A 34 -3.66 -12.95 3.18
CA ARG A 34 -3.64 -14.42 3.36
C ARG A 34 -2.23 -15.00 3.46
N GLY A 35 -1.23 -14.34 2.86
CA GLY A 35 0.17 -14.77 2.88
C GLY A 35 1.00 -14.17 4.00
N GLY A 36 0.38 -13.51 4.99
CA GLY A 36 1.04 -12.84 6.10
C GLY A 36 1.08 -11.31 5.95
N GLU A 37 1.94 -10.68 6.76
CA GLU A 37 2.09 -9.22 6.79
C GLU A 37 2.56 -8.67 5.45
N VAL A 38 1.91 -7.59 5.03
CA VAL A 38 2.20 -6.83 3.83
C VAL A 38 2.31 -5.35 4.18
N VAL A 39 3.27 -4.69 3.54
CA VAL A 39 3.50 -3.26 3.63
C VAL A 39 3.39 -2.67 2.22
N PHE A 40 2.66 -1.57 2.09
CA PHE A 40 2.56 -0.80 0.86
C PHE A 40 3.23 0.55 1.04
N LEU A 41 3.89 1.00 -0.02
CA LEU A 41 4.36 2.37 -0.16
C LEU A 41 3.65 2.98 -1.37
N VAL A 42 3.02 4.12 -1.16
CA VAL A 42 2.39 4.94 -2.19
C VAL A 42 3.18 6.25 -2.31
N PRO A 43 4.12 6.34 -3.26
CA PRO A 43 4.86 7.56 -3.52
C PRO A 43 4.00 8.67 -4.10
N GLU A 44 4.55 9.88 -4.18
CA GLU A 44 3.89 11.01 -4.86
C GLU A 44 3.61 10.74 -6.35
N SER A 45 4.40 9.86 -6.97
CA SER A 45 4.13 9.34 -8.32
C SER A 45 2.91 8.43 -8.42
N GLN A 46 2.29 8.11 -7.28
CA GLN A 46 1.09 7.27 -7.12
C GLN A 46 1.26 5.81 -7.52
N HIS A 47 2.46 5.34 -7.86
CA HIS A 47 2.69 3.93 -8.22
C HIS A 47 2.89 3.09 -6.98
N VAL A 48 2.06 2.09 -6.77
CA VAL A 48 2.07 1.30 -5.54
C VAL A 48 3.26 0.34 -5.54
N TRP A 49 4.03 0.41 -4.46
CA TRP A 49 5.07 -0.55 -4.13
C TRP A 49 4.61 -1.44 -2.99
N MET A 50 5.03 -2.70 -2.99
CA MET A 50 4.66 -3.68 -1.99
C MET A 50 5.90 -4.40 -1.46
N ARG A 51 5.93 -4.64 -0.15
CA ARG A 51 6.89 -5.50 0.52
C ARG A 51 6.14 -6.52 1.37
N LYS A 52 6.50 -7.79 1.27
CA LYS A 52 6.03 -8.84 2.19
C LYS A 52 7.06 -9.06 3.29
N ALA A 53 6.62 -9.26 4.53
CA ALA A 53 7.53 -9.44 5.67
C ALA A 53 8.56 -10.57 5.44
N VAL A 54 8.14 -11.65 4.76
CA VAL A 54 8.98 -12.82 4.44
C VAL A 54 10.12 -12.55 3.46
N ARG A 55 10.07 -11.46 2.68
CA ARG A 55 11.05 -11.21 1.60
C ARG A 55 11.84 -9.91 1.74
N GLN A 56 11.49 -9.04 2.68
CA GLN A 56 12.09 -7.71 2.98
C GLN A 56 12.41 -6.78 1.78
N GLU A 57 12.12 -7.19 0.56
CA GLU A 57 12.36 -6.49 -0.70
C GLU A 57 11.10 -5.78 -1.18
N TRP A 58 11.27 -4.53 -1.63
CA TRP A 58 10.21 -3.76 -2.28
C TRP A 58 10.06 -4.16 -3.73
N LYS A 59 8.81 -4.40 -4.15
CA LYS A 59 8.46 -4.72 -5.53
C LYS A 59 7.46 -3.72 -6.09
N PRO A 60 7.65 -3.24 -7.33
CA PRO A 60 6.62 -2.48 -8.00
C PRO A 60 5.42 -3.39 -8.30
N THR A 61 4.21 -2.90 -8.10
CA THR A 61 2.99 -3.66 -8.38
C THR A 61 2.46 -3.44 -9.81
N GLY A 62 2.98 -2.44 -10.52
CA GLY A 62 2.44 -1.99 -11.81
C GLY A 62 1.13 -1.21 -11.70
N ILE A 63 0.58 -1.07 -10.50
CA ILE A 63 -0.69 -0.41 -10.24
C ILE A 63 -0.45 1.04 -9.82
N LYS A 64 -1.24 1.96 -10.39
CA LYS A 64 -1.28 3.38 -10.02
C LYS A 64 -2.55 3.69 -9.23
N VAL A 65 -2.42 4.42 -8.12
CA VAL A 65 -3.58 4.90 -7.35
C VAL A 65 -4.38 5.88 -8.22
N PRO A 66 -5.70 5.68 -8.39
CA PRO A 66 -6.53 6.62 -9.14
C PRO A 66 -6.56 8.01 -8.49
N ASP A 67 -6.56 9.08 -9.30
CA ASP A 67 -6.58 10.46 -8.78
C ASP A 67 -7.78 10.75 -7.85
N ARG A 68 -8.93 10.09 -8.09
CA ARG A 68 -10.12 10.20 -7.22
C ARG A 68 -9.92 9.65 -5.81
N VAL A 69 -8.96 8.75 -5.62
CA VAL A 69 -8.60 8.13 -4.33
C VAL A 69 -7.54 8.98 -3.62
N MET A 70 -6.73 9.72 -4.37
CA MET A 70 -5.74 10.67 -3.86
C MET A 70 -6.35 11.97 -3.32
N ARG A 71 -7.61 12.28 -3.68
CA ARG A 71 -8.35 13.50 -3.29
C ARG A 71 -9.29 13.29 -2.10
#